data_AF-A0A7W7AMH2-F1
#
_entry.id   AF-A0A7W7AMH2-F1
#
_cell.length_a   1.000
_cell.length_b   1.000
_cell.length_c   1.000
_cell.angle_alpha   90.00
_cell.angle_beta   90.00
_cell.angle_gamma   90.00
#
_symmetry.space_group_name_H-M   'P 1'
#
loop_
_entity.id
_entity.type
_entity.pdbx_description
1 polymer ?
#
loop_
_entity_poly.entity_id
_entity_poly.type
_entity_poly.pdbx_seq_one_letter_code
_entity_poly.pdbx_strand_id
1 'polypeptide(L)'
;MPIRPENRWLYPIDWRQVSDAIRFDRAGARCERCGRPHRRHVAHLGDGRWWDAASGRWRSGRGRAIRLRGGFALARVRTTYVVLACAHLDHDPGNNAPSNLMALCQRCHMLHDAAEHRWQRWWNLFRHRAIRDLYEDPPVTRARMLLRRGG
;
A
#
# COMPACT_ATOMS: atom_id res chain seq x y z
N MET A 1 -5.97 0.80 -3.30
CA MET A 1 -5.53 1.44 -4.55
C MET A 1 -6.59 1.18 -5.60
N PRO A 2 -6.96 2.17 -6.43
CA PRO A 2 -7.79 1.89 -7.60
C PRO A 2 -7.05 0.93 -8.55
N ILE A 3 -7.79 0.04 -9.21
CA ILE A 3 -7.23 -0.84 -10.24
C ILE A 3 -6.81 0.03 -11.42
N ARG A 4 -5.53 -0.08 -11.83
CA ARG A 4 -5.03 0.65 -12.99
C ARG A 4 -5.81 0.21 -14.24
N PRO A 5 -6.20 1.14 -15.14
CA PRO A 5 -6.94 0.79 -16.35
C PRO A 5 -6.29 -0.33 -17.15
N GLU A 6 -4.96 -0.30 -17.28
CA GLU A 6 -4.14 -1.29 -17.97
C GLU A 6 -4.05 -2.66 -17.26
N ASN A 7 -4.62 -2.83 -16.07
CA ASN A 7 -4.63 -4.11 -15.38
C ASN A 7 -6.04 -4.70 -15.27
N ARG A 8 -7.09 -4.01 -15.70
CA ARG A 8 -8.48 -4.40 -15.44
C ARG A 8 -8.82 -5.81 -15.92
N TRP A 9 -8.26 -6.24 -17.05
CA TRP A 9 -8.51 -7.56 -17.63
C TRP A 9 -7.83 -8.71 -16.86
N LEU A 10 -6.88 -8.41 -15.97
CA LEU A 10 -6.23 -9.41 -15.11
C LEU A 10 -7.09 -9.78 -13.91
N TYR A 11 -8.14 -9.00 -13.64
CA TYR A 11 -9.09 -9.25 -12.59
C TYR A 11 -10.30 -9.99 -13.16
N PRO A 12 -10.85 -10.99 -12.44
CA PRO A 12 -12.04 -11.68 -12.90
C PRO A 12 -13.24 -10.74 -12.88
N ILE A 13 -14.28 -11.05 -13.68
CA ILE A 13 -15.48 -10.21 -13.81
C ILE A 13 -16.20 -9.99 -12.48
N ASP A 14 -16.10 -10.98 -11.58
CA ASP A 14 -16.66 -11.01 -10.24
C ASP A 14 -15.67 -10.53 -9.16
N TRP A 15 -14.64 -9.75 -9.54
CA TRP A 15 -13.63 -9.26 -8.60
C TRP A 15 -14.23 -8.56 -7.38
N ARG A 16 -15.36 -7.87 -7.52
CA ARG A 16 -16.02 -7.24 -6.39
C ARG A 16 -16.44 -8.27 -5.34
N GLN A 17 -17.04 -9.39 -5.77
CA GLN A 17 -17.41 -10.49 -4.89
C GLN A 17 -16.18 -11.13 -4.25
N VAL A 18 -15.14 -11.45 -5.04
CA VAL A 18 -13.89 -12.03 -4.53
C VAL A 18 -13.27 -11.13 -3.47
N SER A 19 -13.15 -9.84 -3.77
CA SER A 19 -12.59 -8.83 -2.88
C SER A 19 -13.40 -8.64 -1.59
N ASP A 20 -14.72 -8.68 -1.68
CA ASP A 20 -15.61 -8.58 -0.51
C ASP A 20 -15.51 -9.84 0.35
N ALA A 21 -15.47 -11.03 -0.25
CA ALA A 21 -15.29 -12.30 0.46
C ALA A 21 -13.97 -12.32 1.26
N ILE A 22 -12.88 -11.80 0.68
CA ILE A 22 -11.61 -11.66 1.40
C ILE A 22 -11.72 -10.62 2.53
N ARG A 23 -12.28 -9.44 2.26
CA ARG A 23 -12.24 -8.31 3.21
C ARG A 23 -13.24 -8.41 4.34
N PHE A 24 -14.41 -8.97 4.10
CA PHE A 24 -15.55 -8.89 4.99
C PHE A 24 -15.94 -10.24 5.56
N ASP A 25 -15.91 -11.30 4.74
CA ASP A 25 -16.26 -12.63 5.21
C ASP A 25 -15.07 -13.30 5.90
N ARG A 26 -13.96 -13.52 5.18
CA ARG A 26 -12.76 -14.17 5.74
C ARG A 26 -12.11 -13.32 6.83
N ALA A 27 -11.88 -12.04 6.54
CA ALA A 27 -11.17 -11.16 7.45
C ALA A 27 -12.06 -10.48 8.51
N GLY A 28 -13.39 -10.71 8.47
CA GLY A 28 -14.33 -10.15 9.45
C GLY A 28 -14.29 -8.61 9.52
N ALA A 29 -14.11 -7.95 8.38
CA ALA A 29 -13.93 -6.50 8.26
C ALA A 29 -12.77 -5.93 9.10
N ARG A 30 -11.69 -6.71 9.27
CA ARG A 30 -10.46 -6.30 9.97
C ARG A 30 -9.24 -6.52 9.09
N CYS A 31 -8.23 -5.68 9.27
CA CYS A 31 -6.93 -5.89 8.61
C CYS A 31 -6.30 -7.21 9.11
N GLU A 32 -6.00 -8.15 8.22
CA GLU A 32 -5.41 -9.45 8.57
C GLU A 32 -3.99 -9.32 9.16
N ARG A 33 -3.30 -8.19 8.91
CA ARG A 33 -1.96 -7.94 9.47
C ARG A 33 -1.96 -7.24 10.83
N CYS A 34 -2.85 -6.28 11.06
CA CYS A 34 -2.77 -5.43 12.26
C CYS A 34 -4.07 -5.32 13.06
N GLY A 35 -5.16 -5.90 12.59
CA GLY A 35 -6.45 -5.96 13.29
C GLY A 35 -7.29 -4.67 13.24
N ARG A 36 -6.82 -3.59 12.59
CA ARG A 36 -7.59 -2.35 12.49
C ARG A 36 -8.94 -2.60 11.79
N PRO A 37 -10.07 -2.14 12.37
CA PRO A 37 -11.39 -2.37 11.80
C PRO A 37 -11.68 -1.47 10.59
N HIS A 38 -12.41 -1.99 9.60
CA HIS A 38 -12.86 -1.26 8.42
C HIS A 38 -13.86 -0.14 8.76
N ARG A 39 -13.79 0.98 8.06
CA ARG A 39 -14.69 2.15 8.17
C ARG A 39 -14.81 2.72 9.58
N ARG A 40 -13.72 2.67 10.35
CA ARG A 40 -13.63 3.26 11.69
C ARG A 40 -12.48 4.26 11.77
N HIS A 41 -12.69 5.30 12.56
CA HIS A 41 -11.62 6.19 12.98
C HIS A 41 -10.81 5.51 14.08
N VAL A 42 -9.48 5.46 13.88
CA VAL A 42 -8.54 4.85 14.83
C VAL A 42 -7.50 5.88 15.24
N ALA A 43 -7.31 6.06 16.54
CA ALA A 43 -6.21 6.83 17.10
C ALA A 43 -4.90 6.03 17.04
N HIS A 44 -3.80 6.67 16.65
CA HIS A 44 -2.49 6.06 16.51
C HIS A 44 -1.35 7.05 16.78
N LEU A 45 -0.15 6.52 17.07
CA LEU A 45 1.04 7.32 17.44
C LEU A 45 1.98 7.61 16.25
N GLY A 46 1.52 7.39 15.02
CA GLY A 46 2.30 7.55 13.78
C GLY A 46 3.26 6.40 13.45
N ASP A 47 3.86 5.74 14.45
CA ASP A 47 4.78 4.61 14.28
C ASP A 47 4.08 3.26 13.96
N GLY A 48 2.75 3.25 14.00
CA GLY A 48 1.92 2.08 13.76
C GLY A 48 1.19 1.57 14.99
N ARG A 49 1.62 1.94 16.20
CA ARG A 49 0.86 1.67 17.43
C ARG A 49 -0.48 2.39 17.39
N TRP A 50 -1.54 1.71 17.78
CA TRP A 50 -2.90 2.21 17.66
C TRP A 50 -3.80 1.76 18.82
N TRP A 51 -4.81 2.57 19.12
CA TRP A 51 -5.78 2.29 20.18
C TRP A 51 -6.94 1.46 19.64
N ASP A 52 -7.09 0.25 20.19
CA ASP A 52 -8.24 -0.61 19.94
C ASP A 52 -9.35 -0.31 20.94
N ALA A 53 -10.29 0.54 20.51
CA ALA A 53 -11.40 0.97 21.34
C ALA A 53 -12.31 -0.19 21.79
N ALA A 54 -12.40 -1.27 21.00
CA ALA A 54 -13.25 -2.41 21.35
C ALA A 54 -12.67 -3.25 22.50
N SER A 55 -11.34 -3.31 22.62
CA SER A 55 -10.67 -4.05 23.70
C SER A 55 -10.12 -3.15 24.81
N GLY A 56 -10.21 -1.82 24.66
CA GLY A 56 -9.65 -0.86 25.60
C GLY A 56 -8.13 -0.96 25.73
N ARG A 57 -7.42 -1.31 24.65
CA ARG A 57 -5.97 -1.60 24.69
C ARG A 57 -5.21 -0.96 23.53
N TRP A 58 -3.95 -0.63 23.79
CA TRP A 58 -3.01 -0.31 22.72
C TRP A 58 -2.56 -1.58 22.01
N ARG A 59 -2.39 -1.49 20.69
CA ARG A 59 -1.84 -2.54 19.84
C ARG A 59 -0.60 -2.05 19.10
N SER A 60 0.31 -2.97 18.81
CA SER A 60 1.48 -2.72 17.97
C SER A 60 1.09 -2.53 16.50
N GLY A 61 2.05 -2.14 15.66
CA GLY A 61 1.85 -2.07 14.21
C GLY A 61 1.52 -3.41 13.53
N ARG A 62 1.68 -4.54 14.25
CA ARG A 62 1.28 -5.91 13.84
C ARG A 62 0.07 -6.44 14.62
N GLY A 63 -0.64 -5.58 15.35
CA GLY A 63 -1.89 -5.96 16.05
C GLY A 63 -1.73 -6.65 17.40
N ARG A 64 -0.51 -6.94 17.86
CA ARG A 64 -0.27 -7.51 19.21
C ARG A 64 -0.66 -6.49 20.28
N ALA A 65 -1.39 -6.90 21.31
CA ALA A 65 -1.70 -6.05 22.46
C ALA A 65 -0.41 -5.63 23.20
N ILE A 66 -0.31 -4.36 23.58
CA ILE A 66 0.85 -3.78 24.25
C ILE A 66 0.41 -2.84 25.37
N ARG A 67 1.30 -2.63 26.34
CA ARG A 67 1.22 -1.53 27.30
C ARG A 67 2.21 -0.44 26.86
N LEU A 68 1.78 0.82 26.88
CA LEU A 68 2.67 1.94 26.63
C LEU A 68 3.44 2.27 27.91
N ARG A 69 4.73 1.92 27.94
CA ARG A 69 5.64 2.33 29.03
C ARG A 69 6.06 3.78 28.83
N GLY A 70 6.05 4.59 29.90
CA GLY A 70 6.50 5.99 29.85
C GLY A 70 5.49 6.98 29.25
N GLY A 71 4.22 6.56 29.05
CA GLY A 71 3.19 7.42 28.48
C GLY A 71 3.44 7.80 27.02
N PHE A 72 2.72 8.80 26.53
CA PHE A 72 2.91 9.42 25.22
C PHE A 72 2.38 10.86 25.26
N ALA A 73 2.95 11.74 24.46
CA ALA A 73 2.41 13.09 24.31
C ALA A 73 1.09 13.05 23.52
N LEU A 74 0.00 13.56 24.10
CA LEU A 74 -1.31 13.64 23.45
C LEU A 74 -1.24 14.35 22.09
N ALA A 75 -0.39 15.37 21.94
CA ALA A 75 -0.16 16.10 20.69
C ALA A 75 0.38 15.22 19.54
N ARG A 76 0.95 14.04 19.83
CA ARG A 76 1.42 13.07 18.81
C ARG A 76 0.32 12.14 18.32
N VAL A 77 -0.82 12.08 19.02
CA VAL A 77 -1.93 11.23 18.62
C VAL A 77 -2.56 11.79 17.34
N ARG A 78 -2.68 10.93 16.35
CA ARG A 78 -3.37 11.21 15.09
C ARG A 78 -4.51 10.22 14.93
N THR A 79 -5.53 10.63 14.18
CA THR A 79 -6.66 9.77 13.86
C THR A 79 -6.68 9.52 12.36
N THR A 80 -6.89 8.27 11.97
CA THR A 80 -7.04 7.87 10.57
C THR A 80 -8.37 7.15 10.37
N TYR A 81 -9.10 7.49 9.30
CA TYR A 81 -10.23 6.70 8.83
C TYR A 81 -9.73 5.46 8.08
N VAL A 82 -9.98 4.28 8.65
CA VAL A 82 -9.43 3.03 8.15
C VAL A 82 -10.27 2.47 7.02
N VAL A 83 -9.65 2.28 5.85
CA VAL A 83 -10.23 1.57 4.72
C VAL A 83 -9.38 0.33 4.43
N LEU A 84 -10.06 -0.80 4.17
CA LEU A 84 -9.43 -2.06 3.80
C LEU A 84 -9.44 -2.18 2.27
N ALA A 85 -8.37 -2.74 1.74
CA ALA A 85 -8.25 -3.15 0.36
C ALA A 85 -7.84 -4.63 0.32
N CYS A 86 -8.22 -5.31 -0.76
CA CYS A 86 -7.68 -6.61 -1.09
C CYS A 86 -6.32 -6.40 -1.78
N ALA A 87 -5.29 -7.09 -1.31
CA ALA A 87 -3.92 -6.99 -1.80
C ALA A 87 -3.43 -8.37 -2.25
N HIS A 88 -2.73 -8.42 -3.38
CA HIS A 88 -2.00 -9.59 -3.87
C HIS A 88 -0.68 -9.73 -3.11
N LEU A 89 -0.40 -10.92 -2.58
CA LEU A 89 0.78 -11.16 -1.75
C LEU A 89 2.08 -11.20 -2.55
N ASP A 90 2.01 -11.66 -3.79
CA ASP A 90 3.09 -11.75 -4.76
C ASP A 90 3.22 -10.53 -5.68
N HIS A 91 2.39 -9.50 -5.47
CA HIS A 91 2.30 -8.30 -6.31
C HIS A 91 1.87 -8.54 -7.77
N ASP A 92 1.45 -9.75 -8.14
CA ASP A 92 0.91 -10.08 -9.45
C ASP A 92 -0.62 -9.88 -9.48
N PRO A 93 -1.15 -8.87 -10.19
CA PRO A 93 -2.59 -8.66 -10.30
C PRO A 93 -3.34 -9.79 -11.01
N GLY A 94 -2.66 -10.69 -11.74
CA GLY A 94 -3.26 -11.86 -12.37
C GLY A 94 -3.50 -13.04 -11.41
N ASN A 95 -2.77 -13.12 -10.30
CA ASN A 95 -2.88 -14.22 -9.34
C ASN A 95 -4.01 -13.99 -8.31
N ASN A 96 -5.24 -14.23 -8.73
CA ASN A 96 -6.43 -13.99 -7.92
C ASN A 96 -6.84 -15.17 -7.01
N ALA A 97 -5.95 -16.15 -6.79
CA ALA A 97 -6.22 -17.25 -5.89
C ALA A 97 -6.49 -16.73 -4.47
N PRO A 98 -7.54 -17.21 -3.75
CA PRO A 98 -7.84 -16.71 -2.41
C PRO A 98 -6.68 -16.79 -1.41
N SER A 99 -5.79 -17.78 -1.57
CA SER A 99 -4.56 -17.95 -0.78
C SER A 99 -3.51 -16.86 -1.03
N ASN A 100 -3.52 -16.24 -2.21
CA ASN A 100 -2.63 -15.14 -2.58
C ASN A 100 -3.22 -13.75 -2.24
N LEU A 101 -4.47 -13.68 -1.79
CA LEU A 101 -5.14 -12.43 -1.47
C LEU A 101 -5.12 -12.16 0.03
N MET A 102 -5.03 -10.89 0.43
CA MET A 102 -5.07 -10.45 1.82
C MET A 102 -5.84 -9.15 2.01
N ALA A 103 -6.64 -9.05 3.08
CA ALA A 103 -7.33 -7.84 3.49
C ALA A 103 -6.39 -6.94 4.31
N LEU A 104 -5.92 -5.85 3.71
CA LEU A 104 -4.98 -4.92 4.34
C LEU A 104 -5.56 -3.52 4.49
N CYS A 105 -5.31 -2.87 5.64
CA CYS A 105 -5.59 -1.44 5.80
C CYS A 105 -4.59 -0.58 5.03
N GLN A 106 -4.92 0.70 4.76
CA GLN A 106 -4.06 1.61 3.99
C GLN A 106 -2.59 1.56 4.43
N ARG A 107 -2.32 1.63 5.75
CA ARG A 107 -0.95 1.56 6.28
C ARG A 107 -0.26 0.23 5.94
N CYS A 108 -0.91 -0.90 6.22
CA CYS A 108 -0.28 -2.21 6.03
C CYS A 108 -0.09 -2.53 4.55
N HIS A 109 -1.03 -2.08 3.72
CA HIS A 109 -0.93 -2.20 2.27
C HIS A 109 0.26 -1.38 1.73
N MET A 110 0.39 -0.10 2.10
CA MET A 110 1.53 0.72 1.68
C MET A 110 2.88 0.14 2.12
N LEU A 111 2.95 -0.50 3.29
CA LEU A 111 4.17 -1.17 3.75
C LEU A 111 4.47 -2.44 2.95
N HIS A 112 3.44 -3.21 2.59
CA HIS A 112 3.57 -4.40 1.74
C HIS A 112 4.08 -4.04 0.35
N ASP A 113 3.56 -2.97 -0.25
CA ASP A 113 3.91 -2.55 -1.61
C ASP A 113 5.19 -1.70 -1.67
N ALA A 114 5.82 -1.37 -0.53
CA ALA A 114 6.88 -0.37 -0.49
C ALA A 114 8.10 -0.73 -1.37
N ALA A 115 8.49 -2.01 -1.38
CA ALA A 115 9.61 -2.49 -2.19
C ALA A 115 9.25 -2.50 -3.68
N GLU A 116 8.09 -3.04 -4.02
CA GLU A 116 7.59 -3.09 -5.40
C GLU A 116 7.43 -1.68 -5.97
N HIS A 117 6.84 -0.75 -5.22
CA HIS A 117 6.74 0.64 -5.63
C HIS A 117 8.11 1.32 -5.82
N ARG A 118 9.14 0.96 -5.06
CA ARG A 118 10.51 1.47 -5.30
C ARG A 118 11.06 0.92 -6.61
N TRP A 119 10.89 -0.38 -6.86
CA TRP A 119 11.32 -1.03 -8.09
C TRP A 119 10.61 -0.46 -9.31
N GLN A 120 9.27 -0.36 -9.29
CA GLN A 120 8.49 0.23 -10.39
C GLN A 120 8.88 1.68 -10.69
N ARG A 121 9.12 2.51 -9.65
CA ARG A 121 9.58 3.89 -9.85
C ARG A 121 10.93 3.94 -10.55
N TRP A 122 11.87 3.09 -10.13
CA TRP A 122 13.17 2.98 -10.77
C TRP A 122 13.04 2.48 -12.21
N TRP A 123 12.31 1.39 -12.44
CA TRP A 123 12.12 0.78 -13.75
C TRP A 123 11.47 1.75 -14.74
N ASN A 124 10.45 2.49 -14.31
CA ASN A 124 9.77 3.48 -15.14
C ASN A 124 10.71 4.62 -15.56
N LEU A 125 11.59 5.07 -14.66
CA LEU A 125 12.60 6.08 -14.98
C LEU A 125 13.66 5.51 -15.93
N PHE A 126 14.13 4.30 -15.65
CA PHE A 126 15.16 3.61 -16.44
C PHE A 126 14.68 3.35 -17.87
N ARG A 127 13.53 2.70 -18.05
CA ARG A 127 12.99 2.34 -19.38
C ARG A 127 12.82 3.55 -20.28
N HIS A 128 12.37 4.68 -19.73
CA HIS A 128 12.19 5.92 -20.51
C HIS A 128 13.52 6.51 -20.95
N ARG A 129 14.57 6.41 -20.14
CA ARG A 129 15.92 6.82 -20.54
C ARG A 129 16.48 5.88 -21.60
N ALA A 130 16.40 4.57 -21.38
CA ALA A 130 16.92 3.57 -22.30
C ALA A 130 16.29 3.65 -23.70
N ILE A 131 14.96 3.83 -23.79
CA ILE A 131 14.27 4.02 -25.08
C ILE A 131 14.76 5.29 -25.78
N ARG A 132 14.97 6.38 -25.04
CA ARG A 132 15.51 7.62 -25.63
C ARG A 132 16.93 7.42 -26.14
N ASP A 133 17.80 6.82 -25.34
CA ASP A 133 19.19 6.58 -25.74
C ASP A 133 19.28 5.70 -27.00
N LEU A 134 18.32 4.78 -27.20
CA LEU A 134 18.27 3.90 -28.37
C LEU A 134 17.75 4.58 -29.65
N TYR A 135 16.78 5.50 -29.53
CA TYR A 135 16.05 6.06 -30.69
C TYR A 135 16.24 7.56 -30.92
N GLU A 136 16.84 8.30 -29.99
CA GLU A 136 17.05 9.74 -30.12
C GLU A 136 18.38 10.04 -30.82
N ASP A 137 18.34 10.95 -31.78
CA ASP A 137 19.52 11.40 -32.51
C ASP A 137 20.61 11.93 -31.54
N PRO A 138 21.89 11.48 -31.66
CA PRO A 138 22.93 11.85 -30.71
C PRO A 138 23.18 13.37 -30.57
N PRO A 139 23.22 14.16 -31.66
CA PRO A 139 23.21 15.63 -31.58
C PRO A 139 22.08 16.23 -30.74
N VAL A 140 20.83 15.78 -30.94
CA VAL A 140 19.66 16.26 -30.17
C VAL A 140 19.82 15.94 -28.68
N THR A 141 20.26 14.71 -28.38
CA THR A 141 20.53 14.26 -27.01
C THR A 141 21.61 15.12 -26.34
N ARG A 142 22.72 15.40 -27.04
CA ARG A 142 23.83 16.22 -26.54
C ARG A 142 23.39 17.65 -26.23
N ALA A 143 22.64 18.30 -27.14
CA ALA A 143 22.15 19.67 -26.94
C ALA A 143 21.29 19.79 -25.67
N ARG A 144 20.36 18.83 -25.47
CA ARG A 144 19.50 18.77 -24.28
C ARG A 144 20.28 18.53 -22.98
N MET A 145 21.29 17.66 -23.01
CA MET A 145 22.13 17.40 -21.82
C MET A 145 22.93 18.63 -21.41
N LEU A 146 23.42 19.41 -22.37
CA LEU A 146 24.11 20.67 -22.13
C LEU A 146 23.18 21.72 -21.51
N LEU A 147 21.95 21.86 -22.01
CA LEU A 147 20.93 22.77 -21.45
C LEU A 147 20.57 22.44 -19.99
N ARG A 148 20.60 21.15 -19.61
CA ARG A 148 20.28 20.71 -18.23
C ARG A 148 21.41 20.89 -17.21
N ARG A 149 22.65 21.13 -17.66
CA ARG A 149 23.83 21.30 -16.78
C ARG A 149 24.18 22.76 -16.51
N GLY A 150 23.57 23.70 -17.22
CA GLY A 150 23.86 25.13 -17.15
C GLY A 150 22.91 25.98 -16.29
N GLY A 151 22.00 25.36 -15.52
CA GLY A 151 21.09 26.02 -14.58
C GLY A 151 21.00 25.26 -13.27
#